data_AF-A0A0W0XVU3-F1
#
_entry.id   AF-A0A0W0XVU3-F1
#
_cell.length_a   1.000
_cell.length_b   1.000
_cell.length_c   1.000
_cell.angle_alpha   90.00
_cell.angle_beta   90.00
_cell.angle_gamma   90.00
#
_symmetry.space_group_name_H-M   'P 1'
#
loop_
_entity.id
_entity.type
_entity.pdbx_description
1 polymer ?
#
loop_
_entity_poly.entity_id
_entity_poly.type
_entity_poly.pdbx_seq_one_letter_code
_entity_poly.pdbx_strand_id
1 'polypeptide(L)' 'MAELLNLIALIIIAGVLMWLVNVFIPMPGAIKTLLNVLVLIILILYILQFFGLIHTILPTIRLFR' A
#
# COMPACT_ATOMS: atom_id res chain seq x y z
N MET A 1 -4.73 13.14 15.02
CA MET A 1 -3.26 13.03 14.82
C MET A 1 -2.80 11.59 14.63
N ALA A 2 -3.19 10.63 15.49
CA ALA A 2 -2.79 9.22 15.35
C ALA A 2 -3.21 8.57 14.00
N GLU A 3 -4.37 8.94 13.44
CA GLU A 3 -4.86 8.40 12.16
C GLU A 3 -3.96 8.74 10.96
N LEU A 4 -3.40 9.96 10.91
CA LEU A 4 -2.44 10.36 9.88
C LEU A 4 -1.12 9.60 10.01
N LEU A 5 -0.66 9.41 11.25
CA LEU A 5 0.52 8.60 11.54
C LEU A 5 0.31 7.15 11.10
N ASN A 6 -0.90 6.62 11.28
CA ASN A 6 -1.29 5.29 10.83
C ASN A 6 -1.25 5.15 9.31
N LEU A 7 -1.82 6.13 8.59
CA LEU A 7 -1.76 6.18 7.12
C LEU A 7 -0.32 6.21 6.62
N ILE A 8 0.49 7.11 7.16
CA ILE A 8 1.90 7.24 6.77
C ILE A 8 2.65 5.94 7.05
N ALA A 9 2.46 5.34 8.23
CA ALA A 9 3.09 4.08 8.59
C ALA A 9 2.69 2.95 7.63
N LEU A 10 1.41 2.87 7.25
CA LEU A 10 0.96 1.87 6.28
C LEU A 10 1.61 2.07 4.90
N ILE A 11 1.69 3.32 4.42
CA ILE A 11 2.33 3.63 3.13
C ILE A 11 3.82 3.23 3.17
N ILE A 12 4.51 3.54 4.27
CA ILE A 12 5.91 3.14 4.47
C ILE A 12 6.04 1.62 4.46
N ILE A 13 5.19 0.90 5.20
CA ILE A 13 5.20 -0.56 5.26
C ILE A 13 4.95 -1.17 3.87
N ALA A 14 3.97 -0.67 3.12
CA ALA A 14 3.69 -1.12 1.77
C ALA A 14 4.89 -0.90 0.84
N GLY A 15 5.53 0.27 0.91
CA GLY A 15 6.74 0.59 0.15
C GLY A 15 7.92 -0.31 0.49
N VAL A 16 8.17 -0.55 1.79
CA VAL A 16 9.24 -1.43 2.26
C VAL A 16 8.98 -2.88 1.82
N LEU A 17 7.75 -3.38 1.95
CA LEU A 17 7.38 -4.72 1.48
C LEU A 17 7.60 -4.88 -0.02
N MET A 18 7.18 -3.90 -0.82
CA MET A 18 7.38 -3.90 -2.27
C MET A 18 8.87 -3.86 -2.62
N TRP A 19 9.67 -3.09 -1.88
CA TRP A 19 11.13 -3.05 -2.06
C TRP A 19 11.76 -4.40 -1.74
N LEU A 20 11.40 -5.02 -0.62
CA LEU A 20 11.87 -6.35 -0.24
C LEU A 20 11.54 -7.38 -1.33
N VAL A 21 10.30 -7.41 -1.81
CA VAL A 21 9.90 -8.32 -2.89
C VAL A 21 10.74 -8.10 -4.15
N ASN A 22 10.98 -6.84 -4.55
CA ASN A 22 11.79 -6.52 -5.72
C ASN A 22 13.28 -6.86 -5.58
N VAL A 23 13.82 -6.87 -4.35
CA VAL A 23 15.24 -7.18 -4.08
C VAL A 23 15.47 -8.68 -3.92
N PHE A 24 14.61 -9.36 -3.17
CA PHE A 24 14.83 -10.76 -2.79
C PHE A 24 14.24 -11.76 -3.78
N ILE A 25 13.27 -11.37 -4.60
CA ILE A 25 12.61 -12.26 -5.55
C ILE A 25 13.00 -11.84 -6.98
N PRO A 26 13.90 -12.57 -7.66
CA PRO A 26 14.21 -12.30 -9.07
C PRO A 26 12.98 -12.63 -9.92
N MET A 27 12.30 -11.59 -10.42
CA MET A 27 11.07 -11.70 -11.20
C MET A 27 11.31 -11.45 -12.70
N PRO A 28 10.56 -12.14 -13.58
CA PRO A 28 10.49 -11.77 -14.99
C PRO A 28 9.93 -10.35 -15.14
N GLY A 29 10.41 -9.59 -16.13
CA GLY A 29 10.03 -8.18 -16.31
C GLY A 29 8.51 -7.92 -16.37
N ALA A 30 7.76 -8.82 -17.01
CA ALA A 30 6.30 -8.72 -17.09
C ALA A 30 5.61 -8.81 -15.70
N ILE A 31 6.07 -9.73 -14.84
CA ILE A 31 5.51 -9.92 -13.49
C ILE A 31 5.85 -8.73 -12.59
N LYS A 32 7.08 -8.20 -12.69
CA LYS A 32 7.49 -7.01 -11.96
C LYS A 32 6.58 -5.82 -12.26
N THR A 33 6.28 -5.57 -13.54
CA THR A 33 5.39 -4.48 -13.94
C THR A 33 3.97 -4.70 -13.39
N LEU A 34 3.45 -5.92 -13.48
CA LEU A 34 2.12 -6.25 -12.97
C LEU A 34 2.02 -6.04 -11.46
N LEU A 35 3.02 -6.49 -10.69
CA LEU A 35 3.08 -6.27 -9.25
C LEU A 35 3.14 -4.78 -8.90
N ASN A 36 3.99 -4.00 -9.60
CA ASN A 36 4.11 -2.57 -9.35
C ASN A 36 2.79 -1.83 -9.60
N VAL A 37 2.10 -2.15 -10.70
CA VAL A 37 0.79 -1.57 -11.02
C VAL A 37 -0.24 -1.97 -9.98
N LEU A 38 -0.25 -3.23 -9.55
CA LEU A 38 -1.18 -3.73 -8.53
C LEU A 38 -0.99 -2.98 -7.20
N VAL A 39 0.26 -2.86 -6.73
CA VAL A 39 0.59 -2.14 -5.48
C VAL A 39 0.20 -0.68 -5.59
N LEU A 40 0.44 -0.03 -6.73
CA LEU A 40 0.04 1.35 -6.97
C LEU A 40 -1.48 1.53 -6.86
N ILE A 41 -2.27 0.65 -7.49
CA ILE A 41 -3.74 0.71 -7.43
C ILE A 41 -4.22 0.55 -5.98
N ILE A 42 -3.69 -0.43 -5.24
CA ILE A 42 -4.04 -0.66 -3.84
C ILE A 42 -3.74 0.59 -3.00
N LEU A 43 -2.59 1.23 -3.22
CA LEU A 43 -2.19 2.42 -2.48
C LEU A 43 -3.13 3.61 -2.77
N ILE A 44 -3.50 3.81 -4.04
CA ILE A 44 -4.44 4.87 -4.45
C ILE A 44 -5.81 4.63 -3.80
N LEU A 45 -6.35 3.42 -3.88
CA LEU A 45 -7.62 3.08 -3.25
C LEU A 45 -7.58 3.32 -1.74
N TYR A 46 -6.47 2.94 -1.08
CA TYR A 46 -6.32 3.15 0.36
C TYR A 46 -6.29 4.65 0.74
N ILE A 47 -5.64 5.48 -0.06
CA ILE A 47 -5.61 6.93 0.16
C ILE A 47 -7.01 7.53 -0.06
N LEU A 48 -7.70 7.16 -1.14
CA LEU A 48 -9.04 7.66 -1.43
C LEU A 48 -10.06 7.29 -0.34
N GLN A 49 -10.00 6.06 0.20
CA GLN A 49 -10.88 5.67 1.31
C GLN A 49 -10.55 6.42 2.60
N PHE A 50 -9.28 6.74 2.85
CA PHE A 50 -8.88 7.49 4.05
C PHE A 50 -9.46 8.91 4.06
N PHE A 51 -9.54 9.54 2.88
CA PHE A 51 -10.19 10.85 2.71
C PHE A 51 -11.72 10.76 2.63
N GLY A 52 -12.32 9.56 2.70
CA GLY A 52 -13.76 9.37 2.61
C GLY A 52 -14.35 9.61 1.22
N LEU A 53 -13.53 9.62 0.17
CA LEU A 53 -13.97 9.83 -1.22
C LEU A 53 -14.66 8.59 -1.80
N ILE A 54 -14.37 7.42 -1.25
CA ILE A 54 -14.96 6.14 -1.63
C ILE A 54 -15.38 5.36 -0.38
N HIS A 55 -16.31 4.42 -0.56
CA HIS A 55 -16.67 3.46 0.49
C HIS A 55 -15.45 2.62 0.87
N THR A 56 -15.37 2.18 2.13
CA THR A 56 -14.27 1.34 2.62
C THR A 56 -14.29 -0.01 1.91
N ILE A 57 -13.42 -0.16 0.92
CA ILE A 57 -13.24 -1.40 0.16
C ILE A 57 -12.15 -2.26 0.80
N LEU A 58 -11.13 -1.61 1.39
CA LEU A 58 -10.01 -2.26 2.05
C LEU A 58 -10.13 -2.09 3.57
N PRO A 59 -9.86 -3.14 4.36
CA PRO A 59 -9.92 -3.06 5.81
C PRO A 59 -8.96 -1.96 6.31
N THR A 60 -9.47 -1.06 7.15
CA THR A 60 -8.66 -0.03 7.79
C THR A 60 -7.79 -0.67 8.86
N ILE A 61 -6.51 -0.86 8.56
CA ILE A 61 -5.55 -1.42 9.49
C ILE A 61 -5.15 -0.30 10.45
N ARG A 62 -5.32 -0.51 11.76
CA ARG A 62 -4.89 0.44 12.79
C ARG A 62 -3.61 -0.08 13.44
N LEU A 63 -2.46 0.43 12.99
CA LEU A 63 -1.13 0.11 13.55
C LEU A 63 -0.89 0.74 14.94
N PHE A 64 -1.30 1.99 15.11
CA PHE A 64 -1.18 2.71 16.37
C PHE A 64 -2.61 2.92 16.91
N ARG A 65 -2.89 2.32 18.08
CA ARG A 65 -4.16 2.43 18.79
C ARG A 65 -4.13 3.59 19.77
#